data_AF-A0A6N7QX08-F1
#
_entry.id   AF-A0A6N7QX08-F1
#
_cell.length_a   1.000
_cell.length_b   1.000
_cell.length_c   1.000
_cell.angle_alpha   90.00
_cell.angle_beta   90.00
_cell.angle_gamma   90.00
#
_symmetry.space_group_name_H-M   'P 1'
#
loop_
_entity.id
_entity.type
_entity.pdbx_description
1 polymer ?
#
loop_
_entity_poly.entity_id
_entity_poly.type
_entity_poly.pdbx_seq_one_letter_code
_entity_poly.pdbx_strand_id
1 'polypeptide(L)'
;MTDFKRSTYDPETIHLHGGQAPDPTTGSRAVPIYQSTSYVFHDTEHAERLFALDEPGNIYSRIGNPTVDVFEKRMALLEDGVAAVATASGMSAITLSILNLASAGDEIVAGVNLYGGTYNLFNVTLPRYGINVKFVDPTDPENFQKAITDKTKAVYGEIIGNPGLQVLDVERVSEIAHDAGVPLIIDNTFATPFGCKPITLGADIVVHSATKWIGGHGTSIGGIIVDGGRFNWNSEKYPAFTEPDPSYNGIRYAVDFGTLAFITKVRVQLLRDFGAALSPFNAFQLLQGLETLHIRVERHNQNAQELAEYLESNEAVEWVRYPGLESHPSHELAKRILNNGFGSIIVFGIKGGRDAGRDLINNVALWSHVANVGDAKSLIIHPASTTHQQLTKEELEETGVSEELVRLSVGIESVRDIKNDLDQALVKATGIGEEKEKQIIVNDEGIIKWALNSPYERYIENGEEVTRQKTLAIVGLSGKEARPSYRLARKMQRLGYKIIPVNPRETEILGEKAYPDLRSVPVDIDIVQVFRSPDAAVEIAKEAIEVNPKVFWLQEGVVSPKAEEVALEGGLQVVHNRCTYKEAQRLRGTISTYACEI
;
A
#
# COMPACT_ATOMS: atom_id res chain seq x y z
N MET A 1 8.82 1.57 -45.39
CA MET A 1 9.77 0.86 -44.52
C MET A 1 8.96 -0.15 -43.74
N THR A 2 9.38 -1.42 -43.76
CA THR A 2 8.65 -2.54 -43.18
C THR A 2 8.44 -2.35 -41.67
N ASP A 3 7.17 -2.27 -41.27
CA ASP A 3 6.68 -2.39 -39.90
C ASP A 3 7.09 -3.77 -39.33
N PHE A 4 8.32 -3.90 -38.88
CA PHE A 4 8.68 -4.98 -37.99
C PHE A 4 8.09 -4.63 -36.62
N LYS A 5 6.82 -5.00 -36.40
CA LYS A 5 6.27 -5.12 -35.03
C LYS A 5 7.25 -6.01 -34.26
N ARG A 6 7.96 -5.45 -33.29
CA ARG A 6 8.87 -6.22 -32.41
C ARG A 6 8.09 -7.41 -31.87
N SER A 7 8.47 -8.62 -32.28
CA SER A 7 7.80 -9.87 -31.90
C SER A 7 8.30 -10.35 -30.53
N THR A 8 8.11 -9.53 -29.49
CA THR A 8 8.25 -9.98 -28.10
C THR A 8 6.90 -10.50 -27.61
N TYR A 9 6.91 -11.33 -26.57
CA TYR A 9 5.67 -11.71 -25.88
C TYR A 9 4.97 -10.49 -25.28
N ASP A 10 3.64 -10.57 -25.12
CA ASP A 10 2.85 -9.53 -24.48
C ASP A 10 3.23 -9.37 -22.98
N PRO A 11 3.00 -8.19 -22.37
CA PRO A 11 3.42 -7.90 -21.00
C PRO A 11 2.96 -8.93 -19.98
N GLU A 12 1.72 -9.42 -20.07
CA GLU A 12 1.14 -10.43 -19.16
C GLU A 12 1.99 -11.71 -19.15
N THR A 13 2.50 -12.11 -20.33
CA THR A 13 3.41 -13.26 -20.45
C THR A 13 4.79 -12.93 -19.88
N ILE A 14 5.30 -11.71 -20.08
CA ILE A 14 6.59 -11.28 -19.52
C ILE A 14 6.55 -11.24 -17.98
N HIS A 15 5.44 -10.86 -17.34
CA HIS A 15 5.28 -10.90 -15.88
C HIS A 15 5.51 -12.29 -15.29
N LEU A 16 5.19 -13.35 -16.06
CA LEU A 16 5.34 -14.75 -15.64
C LEU A 16 6.68 -15.37 -16.05
N HIS A 17 7.20 -14.99 -17.22
CA HIS A 17 8.30 -15.70 -17.88
C HIS A 17 9.57 -14.88 -18.06
N GLY A 18 9.49 -13.55 -17.99
CA GLY A 18 10.61 -12.65 -18.23
C GLY A 18 11.77 -12.95 -17.27
N GLY A 19 12.98 -13.01 -17.83
CA GLY A 19 14.21 -13.19 -17.05
C GLY A 19 14.42 -14.59 -16.46
N GLN A 20 13.58 -15.58 -16.78
CA GLN A 20 13.64 -16.90 -16.18
C GLN A 20 13.51 -18.05 -17.20
N ALA A 21 14.31 -19.09 -17.01
CA ALA A 21 14.08 -20.44 -17.55
C ALA A 21 13.98 -21.44 -16.38
N PRO A 22 13.41 -22.65 -16.56
CA PRO A 22 13.49 -23.70 -15.54
C PRO A 22 14.94 -23.93 -15.11
N ASP A 23 15.13 -24.20 -13.82
CA ASP A 23 16.46 -24.48 -13.27
C ASP A 23 17.11 -25.65 -14.04
N PRO A 24 18.30 -25.46 -14.64
CA PRO A 24 18.90 -26.47 -15.52
C PRO A 24 19.42 -27.71 -14.77
N THR A 25 19.57 -27.64 -13.45
CA THR A 25 20.11 -28.75 -12.64
C THR A 25 18.99 -29.67 -12.15
N THR A 26 17.85 -29.09 -11.77
CA THR A 26 16.75 -29.76 -11.06
C THR A 26 15.45 -29.79 -11.86
N GLY A 27 15.33 -28.95 -12.89
CA GLY A 27 14.08 -28.74 -13.62
C GLY A 27 13.04 -27.90 -12.86
N SER A 28 13.41 -27.28 -11.72
CA SER A 28 12.48 -26.46 -10.94
C SER A 28 11.87 -25.35 -11.80
N ARG A 29 10.53 -25.32 -11.84
CA ARG A 29 9.82 -24.28 -12.58
C ARG A 29 9.74 -22.97 -11.82
N ALA A 30 9.55 -23.02 -10.51
CA ALA A 30 9.63 -21.85 -9.65
C ALA A 30 11.09 -21.41 -9.51
N VAL A 31 11.32 -20.10 -9.36
CA VAL A 31 12.65 -19.55 -9.09
C VAL A 31 13.13 -20.09 -7.74
N PRO A 32 14.29 -20.78 -7.66
CA PRO A 32 14.85 -21.19 -6.39
C PRO A 32 15.24 -19.97 -5.54
N ILE A 33 15.14 -20.11 -4.22
CA ILE A 33 15.61 -19.09 -3.28
C ILE A 33 17.08 -19.40 -2.95
N TYR A 34 18.00 -18.68 -3.59
CA TYR A 34 19.43 -18.77 -3.29
C TYR A 34 19.74 -17.94 -2.05
N GLN A 35 19.33 -18.42 -0.87
CA GLN A 35 19.65 -17.83 0.43
C GLN A 35 21.12 -18.12 0.82
N SER A 36 22.05 -17.68 -0.03
CA SER A 36 23.49 -17.81 0.13
C SER A 36 24.15 -16.43 0.14
N THR A 37 25.33 -16.34 0.75
CA THR A 37 26.18 -15.15 0.70
C THR A 37 27.24 -15.22 -0.39
N SER A 38 27.82 -16.41 -0.61
CA SER A 38 29.00 -16.61 -1.46
C SER A 38 28.79 -17.76 -2.44
N TYR A 39 29.60 -17.78 -3.49
CA TYR A 39 29.58 -18.81 -4.54
C TYR A 39 30.99 -19.38 -4.72
N VAL A 40 31.09 -20.68 -5.00
CA VAL A 40 32.36 -21.38 -5.18
C VAL A 40 32.92 -21.07 -6.58
N PHE A 41 34.18 -20.69 -6.65
CA PHE A 41 34.90 -20.54 -7.93
C PHE A 41 35.42 -21.90 -8.42
N HIS A 42 35.44 -22.11 -9.74
CA HIS A 42 36.03 -23.32 -10.32
C HIS A 42 37.53 -23.43 -10.04
N ASP A 43 38.25 -22.33 -10.22
CA ASP A 43 39.69 -22.19 -10.00
C ASP A 43 40.06 -20.71 -9.80
N THR A 44 41.35 -20.41 -9.62
CA THR A 44 41.85 -19.04 -9.41
C THR A 44 41.71 -18.14 -10.63
N GLU A 45 41.82 -18.71 -11.84
CA GLU A 45 41.72 -17.95 -13.09
C GLU A 45 40.27 -17.52 -13.35
N HIS A 46 39.30 -18.38 -13.05
CA HIS A 46 37.89 -18.05 -13.05
C HIS A 46 37.59 -16.92 -12.05
N ALA A 47 38.13 -16.99 -10.83
CA ALA A 47 37.95 -15.91 -9.87
C ALA A 47 38.50 -14.57 -10.39
N GLU A 48 39.72 -14.56 -10.96
CA GLU A 48 40.35 -13.37 -11.52
C GLU A 48 39.49 -12.72 -12.62
N ARG A 49 38.98 -13.52 -13.57
CA ARG A 49 38.09 -13.04 -14.64
C ARG A 49 36.77 -12.48 -14.12
N LEU A 50 36.17 -13.08 -13.09
CA LEU A 50 34.95 -12.56 -12.47
C LEU A 50 35.20 -11.18 -11.82
N PHE A 51 36.30 -11.02 -11.08
CA PHE A 51 36.64 -9.74 -10.44
C PHE A 51 37.10 -8.67 -11.42
N ALA A 52 37.59 -9.05 -12.60
CA ALA A 52 37.92 -8.13 -13.69
C ALA A 52 36.71 -7.74 -14.54
N LEU A 53 35.54 -8.38 -14.34
CA LEU A 53 34.35 -8.28 -15.20
C LEU A 53 34.56 -8.81 -16.63
N ASP A 54 35.59 -9.63 -16.84
CA ASP A 54 35.86 -10.31 -18.12
C ASP A 54 34.92 -11.49 -18.35
N GLU A 55 34.40 -12.08 -17.27
CA GLU A 55 33.46 -13.19 -17.29
C GLU A 55 32.24 -12.86 -16.41
N PRO A 56 30.99 -13.06 -16.89
CA PRO A 56 29.80 -12.90 -16.06
C PRO A 56 29.67 -14.07 -15.08
N GLY A 57 29.36 -13.78 -13.83
CA GLY A 57 29.10 -14.82 -12.84
C GLY A 57 28.83 -14.28 -11.44
N ASN A 58 28.57 -15.21 -10.52
CA ASN A 58 28.27 -14.86 -9.13
C ASN A 58 29.54 -14.91 -8.29
N ILE A 59 29.79 -13.84 -7.55
CA ILE A 59 30.91 -13.73 -6.60
C ILE A 59 30.35 -13.75 -5.18
N TYR A 60 29.49 -12.77 -4.88
CA TYR A 60 28.93 -12.53 -3.56
C TYR A 60 27.56 -11.86 -3.68
N SER A 61 26.58 -12.31 -2.89
CA SER A 61 25.17 -11.90 -2.99
C SER A 61 24.90 -10.41 -2.79
N ARG A 62 25.85 -9.65 -2.21
CA ARG A 62 25.75 -8.18 -2.10
C ARG A 62 25.75 -7.48 -3.47
N ILE A 63 26.34 -8.08 -4.49
CA ILE A 63 26.44 -7.48 -5.84
C ILE A 63 25.77 -8.32 -6.94
N GLY A 64 25.49 -9.60 -6.67
CA GLY A 64 24.78 -10.49 -7.61
C GLY A 64 24.31 -11.78 -6.94
N ASN A 65 23.05 -12.13 -7.15
CA ASN A 65 22.42 -13.33 -6.62
C ASN A 65 21.42 -13.88 -7.66
N PRO A 66 21.37 -15.20 -7.95
CA PRO A 66 20.51 -15.72 -9.03
C PRO A 66 19.01 -15.47 -8.84
N THR A 67 18.49 -15.47 -7.60
CA THR A 67 17.08 -15.12 -7.34
C THR A 67 16.82 -13.65 -7.66
N VAL A 68 17.75 -12.77 -7.27
CA VAL A 68 17.66 -11.32 -7.51
C VAL A 68 17.81 -10.99 -9.00
N ASP A 69 18.70 -11.70 -9.69
CA ASP A 69 18.96 -11.53 -11.12
C ASP A 69 17.70 -11.81 -11.98
N VAL A 70 16.90 -12.82 -11.62
CA VAL A 70 15.62 -13.06 -12.29
C VAL A 70 14.66 -11.86 -12.11
N PHE A 71 14.59 -11.30 -10.89
CA PHE A 71 13.78 -10.11 -10.62
C PHE A 71 14.26 -8.90 -11.42
N GLU A 72 15.58 -8.67 -11.45
CA GLU A 72 16.21 -7.58 -12.22
C GLU A 72 15.92 -7.70 -13.71
N LYS A 73 16.17 -8.88 -14.31
CA LYS A 73 15.92 -9.12 -15.74
C LYS A 73 14.45 -8.97 -16.09
N ARG A 74 13.54 -9.45 -15.25
CA ARG A 74 12.10 -9.32 -15.50
C ARG A 74 11.67 -7.86 -15.50
N MET A 75 12.13 -7.07 -14.53
CA MET A 75 11.84 -5.64 -14.46
C MET A 75 12.43 -4.87 -15.64
N ALA A 76 13.66 -5.19 -16.07
CA ALA A 76 14.25 -4.59 -17.27
C ALA A 76 13.39 -4.85 -18.51
N LEU A 77 12.91 -6.08 -18.71
CA LEU A 77 12.02 -6.43 -19.83
C LEU A 77 10.68 -5.69 -19.75
N LEU A 78 10.10 -5.57 -18.55
CA LEU A 78 8.80 -4.91 -18.37
C LEU A 78 8.84 -3.40 -18.60
N GLU A 79 9.99 -2.75 -18.34
CA GLU A 79 10.20 -1.31 -18.58
C GLU A 79 10.77 -0.98 -19.97
N ASP A 80 11.03 -1.99 -20.82
CA ASP A 80 11.80 -1.84 -22.08
C ASP A 80 13.22 -1.26 -21.89
N GLY A 81 13.84 -1.62 -20.77
CA GLY A 81 15.24 -1.31 -20.44
C GLY A 81 16.22 -2.41 -20.86
N VAL A 82 17.52 -2.11 -20.77
CA VAL A 82 18.60 -3.05 -21.13
C VAL A 82 19.04 -3.93 -19.96
N ALA A 83 18.94 -3.42 -18.72
CA ALA A 83 19.31 -4.13 -17.51
C ALA A 83 18.79 -3.38 -16.27
N ALA A 84 18.83 -4.05 -15.11
CA ALA A 84 18.40 -3.47 -13.85
C ALA A 84 19.30 -3.90 -12.68
N VAL A 85 19.23 -3.13 -11.59
CA VAL A 85 19.86 -3.41 -10.30
C VAL A 85 18.83 -3.23 -9.20
N ALA A 86 18.59 -4.30 -8.45
CA ALA A 86 17.69 -4.29 -7.31
C ALA A 86 18.44 -3.82 -6.06
N THR A 87 17.73 -3.06 -5.21
CA THR A 87 18.27 -2.47 -3.99
C THR A 87 17.36 -2.76 -2.80
N ALA A 88 17.86 -2.51 -1.60
CA ALA A 88 17.16 -2.80 -0.35
C ALA A 88 15.85 -2.03 -0.17
N SER A 89 15.66 -0.90 -0.88
CA SER A 89 14.44 -0.08 -0.82
C SER A 89 14.34 0.88 -2.02
N GLY A 90 13.14 1.40 -2.30
CA GLY A 90 12.97 2.47 -3.31
C GLY A 90 13.86 3.69 -3.04
N MET A 91 14.03 4.08 -1.77
CA MET A 91 14.93 5.17 -1.38
C MET A 91 16.39 4.87 -1.73
N SER A 92 16.82 3.62 -1.60
CA SER A 92 18.16 3.19 -2.04
C SER A 92 18.27 3.26 -3.56
N ALA A 93 17.25 2.85 -4.31
CA ALA A 93 17.25 2.96 -5.77
C ALA A 93 17.43 4.42 -6.23
N ILE A 94 16.66 5.36 -5.65
CA ILE A 94 16.78 6.79 -5.94
C ILE A 94 18.17 7.30 -5.56
N THR A 95 18.61 7.05 -4.33
CA THR A 95 19.89 7.56 -3.81
C THR A 95 21.07 7.10 -4.66
N LEU A 96 21.16 5.80 -4.95
CA LEU A 96 22.27 5.26 -5.74
C LEU A 96 22.21 5.75 -7.20
N SER A 97 21.02 6.02 -7.76
CA SER A 97 20.91 6.61 -9.09
C SER A 97 21.50 8.03 -9.14
N ILE A 98 21.20 8.86 -8.13
CA ILE A 98 21.75 10.21 -8.05
C ILE A 98 23.26 10.19 -7.78
N LEU A 99 23.72 9.39 -6.81
CA LEU A 99 25.15 9.30 -6.47
C LEU A 99 25.99 8.70 -7.60
N ASN A 100 25.37 7.99 -8.57
CA ASN A 100 26.10 7.51 -9.73
C ASN A 100 26.46 8.62 -10.72
N LEU A 101 25.73 9.74 -10.67
CA LEU A 101 25.78 10.85 -11.62
C LEU A 101 26.36 12.14 -11.04
N ALA A 102 26.07 12.41 -9.77
CA ALA A 102 26.38 13.68 -9.10
C ALA A 102 27.32 13.47 -7.91
N SER A 103 28.24 14.42 -7.73
CA SER A 103 29.19 14.50 -6.62
C SER A 103 29.12 15.88 -5.94
N ALA A 104 29.92 16.09 -4.90
CA ALA A 104 29.99 17.38 -4.22
C ALA A 104 30.30 18.52 -5.21
N GLY A 105 29.45 19.54 -5.24
CA GLY A 105 29.52 20.68 -6.15
C GLY A 105 28.55 20.62 -7.33
N ASP A 106 28.00 19.44 -7.63
CA ASP A 106 27.02 19.23 -8.70
C ASP A 106 25.59 19.61 -8.27
N GLU A 107 24.71 19.70 -9.27
CA GLU A 107 23.29 20.01 -9.11
C GLU A 107 22.40 18.94 -9.75
N ILE A 108 21.21 18.72 -9.20
CA ILE A 108 20.10 18.05 -9.90
C ILE A 108 18.88 18.97 -9.93
N VAL A 109 18.05 18.84 -10.98
CA VAL A 109 16.77 19.56 -11.08
C VAL A 109 15.65 18.54 -10.87
N ALA A 110 14.72 18.83 -9.97
CA ALA A 110 13.64 17.92 -9.64
C ALA A 110 12.28 18.63 -9.63
N GLY A 111 11.21 17.93 -10.00
CA GLY A 111 9.86 18.42 -9.73
C GLY A 111 9.61 18.56 -8.22
N VAL A 112 8.73 19.48 -7.80
CA VAL A 112 8.31 19.63 -6.39
C VAL A 112 7.33 18.54 -5.93
N ASN A 113 6.51 18.00 -6.84
CA ASN A 113 5.45 17.03 -6.54
C ASN A 113 6.01 15.62 -6.36
N LEU A 114 6.74 15.40 -5.26
CA LEU A 114 7.43 14.16 -4.97
C LEU A 114 6.83 13.42 -3.77
N TYR A 115 7.16 12.14 -3.66
CA TYR A 115 7.09 11.44 -2.39
C TYR A 115 7.87 12.21 -1.31
N GLY A 116 7.25 12.45 -0.16
CA GLY A 116 7.86 13.25 0.92
C GLY A 116 9.22 12.74 1.40
N GLY A 117 9.47 11.42 1.33
CA GLY A 117 10.79 10.86 1.63
C GLY A 117 11.84 11.23 0.58
N THR A 118 11.47 11.26 -0.71
CA THR A 118 12.33 11.72 -1.81
C THR A 118 12.60 13.22 -1.69
N TYR A 119 11.57 14.02 -1.42
CA TYR A 119 11.73 15.45 -1.17
C TYR A 119 12.71 15.70 -0.01
N ASN A 120 12.57 14.97 1.11
CA ASN A 120 13.48 15.11 2.24
C ASN A 120 14.92 14.67 1.92
N LEU A 121 15.09 13.56 1.18
CA LEU A 121 16.39 13.14 0.67
C LEU A 121 17.06 14.27 -0.11
N PHE A 122 16.31 14.90 -1.02
CA PHE A 122 16.80 15.94 -1.92
C PHE A 122 17.05 17.28 -1.21
N ASN A 123 16.15 17.70 -0.33
CA ASN A 123 16.23 18.99 0.33
C ASN A 123 17.19 19.01 1.53
N VAL A 124 17.33 17.88 2.24
CA VAL A 124 18.07 17.83 3.52
C VAL A 124 19.30 16.95 3.45
N THR A 125 19.18 15.76 2.86
CA THR A 125 20.26 14.75 2.95
C THR A 125 21.33 14.96 1.89
N LEU A 126 20.98 15.10 0.61
CA LEU A 126 21.95 15.29 -0.48
C LEU A 126 22.81 16.57 -0.35
N PRO A 127 22.28 17.73 0.11
CA PRO A 127 23.10 18.93 0.31
C PRO A 127 24.22 18.74 1.34
N ARG A 128 24.04 17.84 2.31
CA ARG A 128 25.10 17.49 3.28
C ARG A 128 26.28 16.76 2.63
N TYR A 129 26.05 16.12 1.49
CA TYR A 129 27.09 15.52 0.64
C TYR A 129 27.56 16.46 -0.48
N GLY A 130 27.13 17.73 -0.44
CA GLY A 130 27.50 18.77 -1.40
C GLY A 130 26.75 18.70 -2.73
N ILE A 131 25.72 17.86 -2.86
CA ILE A 131 24.87 17.78 -4.06
C ILE A 131 23.67 18.69 -3.84
N ASN A 132 23.54 19.73 -4.65
CA ASN A 132 22.44 20.68 -4.52
C ASN A 132 21.23 20.23 -5.36
N VAL A 133 20.02 20.52 -4.89
CA VAL A 133 18.78 20.22 -5.62
C VAL A 133 18.02 21.50 -5.88
N LYS A 134 17.64 21.70 -7.14
CA LYS A 134 16.74 22.78 -7.58
C LYS A 134 15.37 22.21 -7.83
N PHE A 135 14.39 22.65 -7.05
CA PHE A 135 13.01 22.23 -7.21
C PHE A 135 12.26 23.15 -8.18
N VAL A 136 11.43 22.57 -9.04
CA VAL A 136 10.61 23.29 -10.02
C VAL A 136 9.16 22.77 -10.02
N ASP A 137 8.21 23.63 -10.38
CA ASP A 137 6.84 23.18 -10.65
C ASP A 137 6.82 22.36 -11.96
N PRO A 138 6.50 21.05 -11.91
CA PRO A 138 6.54 20.18 -13.07
C PRO A 138 5.33 20.34 -14.00
N THR A 139 4.31 21.14 -13.63
CA THR A 139 3.13 21.38 -14.48
C THR A 139 3.43 22.25 -15.70
N ASP A 140 4.50 23.04 -15.64
CA ASP A 140 5.10 23.74 -16.78
C ASP A 140 6.52 23.15 -17.04
N PRO A 141 6.68 22.28 -18.06
CA PRO A 141 7.96 21.67 -18.40
C PRO A 141 9.09 22.67 -18.63
N GLU A 142 8.80 23.89 -19.07
CA GLU A 142 9.82 24.91 -19.33
C GLU A 142 10.53 25.38 -18.05
N ASN A 143 9.94 25.14 -16.88
CA ASN A 143 10.61 25.42 -15.61
C ASN A 143 11.86 24.55 -15.39
N PHE A 144 11.89 23.33 -15.94
CA PHE A 144 13.11 22.50 -15.92
C PHE A 144 14.22 23.18 -16.72
N GLN A 145 13.92 23.68 -17.93
CA GLN A 145 14.90 24.36 -18.78
C GLN A 145 15.52 25.57 -18.08
N LYS A 146 14.69 26.38 -17.41
CA LYS A 146 15.14 27.58 -16.67
C LYS A 146 16.05 27.25 -15.48
N ALA A 147 15.89 26.07 -14.87
CA ALA A 147 16.63 25.67 -13.68
C ALA A 147 17.96 24.96 -13.98
N ILE A 148 18.07 24.36 -15.17
CA ILE A 148 19.28 23.64 -15.63
C ILE A 148 20.46 24.60 -15.78
N THR A 149 21.63 24.15 -15.33
CA THR A 149 22.92 24.84 -15.48
C THR A 149 24.00 23.86 -15.95
N ASP A 150 25.21 24.37 -16.19
CA ASP A 150 26.39 23.56 -16.50
C ASP A 150 26.72 22.53 -15.40
N LYS A 151 26.32 22.80 -14.16
CA LYS A 151 26.50 21.90 -13.01
C LYS A 151 25.43 20.82 -12.90
N THR A 152 24.33 20.93 -13.66
CA THR A 152 23.25 19.96 -13.59
C THR A 152 23.70 18.61 -14.14
N LYS A 153 23.50 17.54 -13.35
CA LYS A 153 23.87 16.16 -13.69
C LYS A 153 22.69 15.24 -13.95
N ALA A 154 21.46 15.62 -13.56
CA ALA A 154 20.25 14.87 -13.84
C ALA A 154 19.01 15.74 -13.69
N VAL A 155 17.95 15.36 -14.40
CA VAL A 155 16.58 15.77 -14.13
C VAL A 155 15.83 14.61 -13.47
N TYR A 156 14.99 14.90 -12.48
CA TYR A 156 14.20 13.90 -11.76
C TYR A 156 12.72 14.26 -11.70
N GLY A 157 11.85 13.27 -11.90
CA GLY A 157 10.40 13.42 -11.75
C GLY A 157 9.68 12.10 -11.42
N GLU A 158 8.42 12.20 -11.04
CA GLU A 158 7.50 11.08 -10.82
C GLU A 158 6.45 11.06 -11.93
N ILE A 159 6.08 9.88 -12.46
CA ILE A 159 5.01 9.80 -13.48
C ILE A 159 3.70 10.36 -12.96
N ILE A 160 3.33 10.01 -11.73
CA ILE A 160 2.19 10.56 -11.00
C ILE A 160 2.73 11.16 -9.71
N GLY A 161 2.80 12.49 -9.63
CA GLY A 161 3.39 13.19 -8.49
C GLY A 161 2.49 13.20 -7.26
N ASN A 162 3.08 13.23 -6.07
CA ASN A 162 2.37 13.27 -4.79
C ASN A 162 2.51 14.65 -4.11
N PRO A 163 1.50 15.17 -3.38
CA PRO A 163 0.13 14.65 -3.21
C PRO A 163 -0.85 15.08 -4.32
N GLY A 164 -0.43 15.93 -5.26
CA GLY A 164 -1.31 16.54 -6.26
C GLY A 164 -1.84 15.63 -7.36
N LEU A 165 -1.29 14.42 -7.51
CA LEU A 165 -1.59 13.44 -8.57
C LEU A 165 -1.44 13.98 -10.00
N GLN A 166 -0.62 15.02 -10.17
CA GLN A 166 -0.30 15.55 -11.48
C GLN A 166 0.52 14.55 -12.28
N VAL A 167 0.21 14.41 -13.56
CA VAL A 167 0.95 13.54 -14.48
C VAL A 167 2.05 14.35 -15.17
N LEU A 168 3.28 13.84 -15.18
CA LEU A 168 4.43 14.52 -15.79
C LEU A 168 4.43 14.35 -17.32
N ASP A 169 4.71 15.43 -18.06
CA ASP A 169 4.99 15.36 -19.50
C ASP A 169 6.41 14.85 -19.74
N VAL A 170 6.57 13.53 -19.68
CA VAL A 170 7.89 12.86 -19.79
C VAL A 170 8.56 13.16 -21.11
N GLU A 171 7.81 13.17 -22.21
CA GLU A 171 8.35 13.43 -23.55
C GLU A 171 8.98 14.82 -23.58
N ARG A 172 8.23 15.86 -23.19
CA ARG A 172 8.75 17.23 -23.22
C ARG A 172 9.92 17.44 -22.25
N VAL A 173 9.85 16.87 -21.04
CA VAL A 173 10.93 16.99 -20.06
C VAL A 173 12.19 16.23 -20.52
N SER A 174 12.04 15.10 -21.21
CA SER A 174 13.17 14.34 -21.76
C SER A 174 13.89 15.13 -22.86
N GLU A 175 13.16 15.78 -23.76
CA GLU A 175 13.74 16.65 -24.78
C GLU A 175 14.57 17.77 -24.13
N ILE A 176 14.01 18.46 -23.14
CA ILE A 176 14.70 19.53 -22.41
C ILE A 176 15.97 19.01 -21.72
N ALA A 177 15.91 17.83 -21.09
CA ALA A 177 17.06 17.22 -20.44
C ALA A 177 18.16 16.86 -21.45
N HIS A 178 17.78 16.23 -22.57
CA HIS A 178 18.70 15.80 -23.62
C HIS A 178 19.33 16.97 -24.37
N ASP A 179 18.59 18.05 -24.63
CA ASP A 179 19.12 19.30 -25.20
C ASP A 179 20.24 19.91 -24.32
N ALA A 180 20.17 19.69 -23.01
CA ALA A 180 21.20 20.11 -22.04
C ALA A 180 22.27 19.03 -21.74
N GLY A 181 22.21 17.89 -22.43
CA GLY A 181 23.12 16.77 -22.26
C GLY A 181 23.07 16.13 -20.87
N VAL A 182 21.89 16.08 -20.23
CA VAL A 182 21.66 15.41 -18.93
C VAL A 182 20.59 14.34 -19.04
N PRO A 183 20.67 13.24 -18.26
CA PRO A 183 19.68 12.18 -18.28
C PRO A 183 18.43 12.59 -17.49
N LEU A 184 17.30 12.02 -17.91
CA LEU A 184 16.04 12.04 -17.16
C LEU A 184 15.87 10.76 -16.35
N ILE A 185 15.70 10.90 -15.04
CA ILE A 185 15.36 9.83 -14.11
C ILE A 185 13.87 9.95 -13.74
N ILE A 186 13.13 8.88 -13.96
CA ILE A 186 11.70 8.81 -13.63
C ILE A 186 11.45 7.78 -12.54
N ASP A 187 10.78 8.20 -11.46
CA ASP A 187 10.13 7.26 -10.55
C ASP A 187 8.75 6.87 -11.09
N ASN A 188 8.62 5.59 -11.43
CA ASN A 188 7.43 5.02 -12.05
C ASN A 188 6.61 4.15 -11.08
N THR A 189 6.81 4.33 -9.77
CA THR A 189 6.20 3.48 -8.75
C THR A 189 4.67 3.46 -8.84
N PHE A 190 4.02 4.61 -9.04
CA PHE A 190 2.55 4.74 -9.01
C PHE A 190 1.86 4.17 -10.26
N ALA A 191 2.44 4.38 -11.44
CA ALA A 191 1.89 3.86 -12.68
C ALA A 191 2.26 2.39 -12.90
N THR A 192 3.38 1.93 -12.32
CA THR A 192 3.96 0.59 -12.49
C THR A 192 4.41 0.34 -13.94
N PRO A 193 5.24 -0.67 -14.23
CA PRO A 193 5.62 -0.98 -15.62
C PRO A 193 4.43 -1.47 -16.49
N PHE A 194 3.29 -1.80 -15.88
CA PHE A 194 2.08 -2.19 -16.62
C PHE A 194 1.21 -0.99 -17.03
N GLY A 195 1.30 0.13 -16.30
CA GLY A 195 0.54 1.35 -16.58
C GLY A 195 1.32 2.36 -17.43
N CYS A 196 2.63 2.47 -17.27
CA CYS A 196 3.44 3.38 -18.07
C CYS A 196 4.85 2.80 -18.25
N LYS A 197 5.46 3.03 -19.42
CA LYS A 197 6.86 2.70 -19.71
C LYS A 197 7.64 3.99 -20.00
N PRO A 198 8.19 4.68 -18.99
CA PRO A 198 8.83 5.97 -19.21
C PRO A 198 10.01 5.93 -20.19
N ILE A 199 10.70 4.79 -20.31
CA ILE A 199 11.82 4.61 -21.24
C ILE A 199 11.36 4.77 -22.70
N THR A 200 10.13 4.37 -23.02
CA THR A 200 9.57 4.58 -24.38
C THR A 200 9.14 6.02 -24.62
N LEU A 201 9.02 6.81 -23.57
CA LEU A 201 8.67 8.24 -23.60
C LEU A 201 9.90 9.15 -23.47
N GLY A 202 11.12 8.59 -23.47
CA GLY A 202 12.38 9.35 -23.46
C GLY A 202 13.13 9.38 -22.14
N ALA A 203 12.62 8.75 -21.07
CA ALA A 203 13.40 8.60 -19.84
C ALA A 203 14.63 7.72 -20.06
N ASP A 204 15.74 8.07 -19.40
CA ASP A 204 16.99 7.30 -19.50
C ASP A 204 17.07 6.23 -18.42
N ILE A 205 16.66 6.58 -17.21
CA ILE A 205 16.67 5.72 -16.03
C ILE A 205 15.29 5.70 -15.40
N VAL A 206 14.80 4.53 -15.03
CA VAL A 206 13.56 4.36 -14.28
C VAL A 206 13.86 3.77 -12.90
N VAL A 207 13.25 4.32 -11.86
CA VAL A 207 13.33 3.78 -10.51
C VAL A 207 11.96 3.39 -10.00
N HIS A 208 11.92 2.36 -9.14
CA HIS A 208 10.71 1.94 -8.45
C HIS A 208 10.98 1.67 -6.98
N SER A 209 10.00 1.99 -6.14
CA SER A 209 9.79 1.27 -4.90
C SER A 209 9.04 -0.04 -5.19
N ALA A 210 9.79 -1.13 -5.33
CA ALA A 210 9.23 -2.47 -5.49
C ALA A 210 8.35 -2.89 -4.30
N THR A 211 8.53 -2.26 -3.14
CA THR A 211 7.67 -2.38 -1.95
C THR A 211 6.18 -2.17 -2.22
N LYS A 212 5.82 -1.35 -3.22
CA LYS A 212 4.44 -0.94 -3.50
C LYS A 212 3.74 -1.94 -4.41
N TRP A 213 3.14 -1.51 -5.52
CA TRP A 213 2.34 -2.39 -6.38
C TRP A 213 3.09 -3.60 -6.94
N ILE A 214 4.41 -3.51 -7.20
CA ILE A 214 5.23 -4.65 -7.64
C ILE A 214 5.13 -5.78 -6.61
N GLY A 215 5.42 -5.51 -5.34
CA GLY A 215 5.24 -6.46 -4.25
C GLY A 215 3.77 -6.75 -3.95
N GLY A 216 2.93 -5.72 -3.90
CA GLY A 216 1.47 -5.79 -3.87
C GLY A 216 0.81 -6.30 -2.58
N HIS A 217 1.58 -6.84 -1.64
CA HIS A 217 1.03 -7.59 -0.50
C HIS A 217 1.44 -7.05 0.87
N GLY A 218 2.20 -5.96 0.92
CA GLY A 218 2.64 -5.34 2.18
C GLY A 218 3.68 -6.15 2.96
N THR A 219 4.44 -7.03 2.30
CA THR A 219 5.32 -8.02 2.97
C THR A 219 6.81 -7.77 2.82
N SER A 220 7.26 -7.05 1.79
CA SER A 220 8.68 -6.95 1.45
C SER A 220 9.06 -5.54 1.01
N ILE A 221 10.12 -4.99 1.61
CA ILE A 221 10.73 -3.75 1.15
C ILE A 221 11.76 -4.09 0.07
N GLY A 222 11.74 -3.33 -1.02
CA GLY A 222 12.71 -3.40 -2.09
C GLY A 222 12.64 -2.19 -3.01
N GLY A 223 13.72 -1.96 -3.75
CA GLY A 223 13.80 -0.98 -4.82
C GLY A 223 14.42 -1.61 -6.06
N ILE A 224 14.25 -0.94 -7.19
CA ILE A 224 14.94 -1.33 -8.42
C ILE A 224 15.23 -0.11 -9.27
N ILE A 225 16.40 -0.13 -9.91
CA ILE A 225 16.87 0.83 -10.89
C ILE A 225 16.90 0.10 -12.23
N VAL A 226 16.24 0.62 -13.25
CA VAL A 226 16.24 0.11 -14.61
C VAL A 226 16.93 1.13 -15.51
N ASP A 227 17.92 0.66 -16.27
CA ASP A 227 18.66 1.46 -17.24
C ASP A 227 18.07 1.24 -18.63
N GLY A 228 17.72 2.34 -19.31
CA GLY A 228 17.23 2.32 -20.68
C GLY A 228 18.33 2.03 -21.70
N GLY A 229 19.59 2.29 -21.36
CA GLY A 229 20.75 2.07 -22.23
C GLY A 229 20.79 2.98 -23.46
N ARG A 230 20.10 4.12 -23.40
CA ARG A 230 19.94 5.08 -24.52
C ARG A 230 20.73 6.37 -24.34
N PHE A 231 21.05 6.73 -23.10
CA PHE A 231 21.84 7.93 -22.81
C PHE A 231 23.30 7.77 -23.22
N ASN A 232 23.86 8.82 -23.85
CA ASN A 232 25.27 8.81 -24.22
C ASN A 232 26.18 9.18 -23.03
N TRP A 233 26.67 8.16 -22.34
CA TRP A 233 27.64 8.33 -21.23
C TRP A 233 29.04 8.71 -21.68
N ASN A 234 29.36 8.61 -22.98
CA ASN A 234 30.65 9.04 -23.52
C ASN A 234 30.64 10.56 -23.76
N SER A 235 30.62 11.31 -22.66
CA SER A 235 30.44 12.76 -22.63
C SER A 235 31.36 13.40 -21.59
N GLU A 236 31.93 14.56 -21.93
CA GLU A 236 32.77 15.35 -21.02
C GLU A 236 32.03 15.77 -19.73
N LYS A 237 30.69 15.80 -19.76
CA LYS A 237 29.88 16.10 -18.56
C LYS A 237 29.94 14.97 -17.51
N TYR A 238 30.33 13.77 -17.91
CA TYR A 238 30.33 12.56 -17.08
C TYR A 238 31.70 11.85 -17.07
N PRO A 239 32.78 12.53 -16.61
CA PRO A 239 34.14 11.99 -16.67
C PRO A 239 34.31 10.67 -15.92
N ALA A 240 33.54 10.46 -14.84
CA ALA A 240 33.53 9.20 -14.09
C ALA A 240 33.08 7.97 -14.91
N PHE A 241 32.55 8.17 -16.12
CA PHE A 241 32.20 7.09 -17.05
C PHE A 241 33.24 6.92 -18.17
N THR A 242 34.00 7.96 -18.51
CA THR A 242 34.96 7.94 -19.63
C THR A 242 36.41 7.76 -19.20
N GLU A 243 36.74 8.20 -17.98
CA GLU A 243 38.08 8.08 -17.40
C GLU A 243 38.30 6.70 -16.76
N PRO A 244 39.55 6.20 -16.72
CA PRO A 244 39.87 4.95 -16.05
C PRO A 244 39.52 5.01 -14.56
N ASP A 245 38.66 4.10 -14.09
CA ASP A 245 38.32 4.00 -12.67
C ASP A 245 39.44 3.31 -11.88
N PRO A 246 40.14 4.03 -10.98
CA PRO A 246 41.20 3.44 -10.16
C PRO A 246 40.68 2.41 -9.14
N SER A 247 39.38 2.43 -8.81
CA SER A 247 38.76 1.48 -7.89
C SER A 247 38.42 0.13 -8.54
N TYR A 248 38.57 0.02 -9.86
CA TYR A 248 38.17 -1.15 -10.63
C TYR A 248 39.07 -1.37 -11.87
N ASN A 249 40.37 -1.56 -11.64
CA ASN A 249 41.36 -1.95 -12.66
C ASN A 249 41.43 -1.06 -13.92
N GLY A 250 41.05 0.21 -13.81
CA GLY A 250 41.11 1.16 -14.93
C GLY A 250 40.00 0.99 -15.96
N ILE A 251 38.90 0.31 -15.62
CA ILE A 251 37.70 0.24 -16.45
C ILE A 251 37.19 1.63 -16.78
N ARG A 252 36.77 1.82 -18.04
CA ARG A 252 36.11 3.02 -18.55
C ARG A 252 34.69 2.64 -18.93
N TYR A 253 33.73 2.83 -18.03
CA TYR A 253 32.37 2.32 -18.16
C TYR A 253 31.69 2.62 -19.51
N ALA A 254 31.77 3.86 -20.00
CA ALA A 254 31.18 4.27 -21.27
C ALA A 254 31.83 3.60 -22.48
N VAL A 255 33.13 3.28 -22.41
CA VAL A 255 33.90 2.68 -23.50
C VAL A 255 33.76 1.16 -23.49
N ASP A 256 33.92 0.55 -22.32
CA ASP A 256 34.04 -0.89 -22.17
C ASP A 256 32.66 -1.59 -22.10
N PHE A 257 31.62 -0.89 -21.61
CA PHE A 257 30.27 -1.44 -21.46
C PHE A 257 29.20 -0.77 -22.33
N GLY A 258 29.50 0.37 -22.97
CA GLY A 258 28.60 1.07 -23.88
C GLY A 258 27.21 1.32 -23.26
N THR A 259 26.18 0.66 -23.80
CA THR A 259 24.79 0.79 -23.33
C THR A 259 24.57 0.31 -21.90
N LEU A 260 25.47 -0.48 -21.32
CA LEU A 260 25.38 -0.99 -19.94
C LEU A 260 26.24 -0.18 -18.95
N ALA A 261 26.80 0.96 -19.37
CA ALA A 261 27.73 1.74 -18.56
C ALA A 261 27.13 2.18 -17.22
N PHE A 262 25.92 2.75 -17.22
CA PHE A 262 25.29 3.26 -16.01
C PHE A 262 25.01 2.15 -15.01
N ILE A 263 24.27 1.12 -15.42
CA ILE A 263 23.85 0.07 -14.51
C ILE A 263 25.00 -0.79 -13.98
N THR A 264 26.04 -1.01 -14.80
CA THR A 264 27.25 -1.71 -14.37
C THR A 264 27.96 -0.93 -13.27
N LYS A 265 28.17 0.38 -13.46
CA LYS A 265 28.80 1.25 -12.45
C LYS A 265 28.01 1.27 -11.14
N VAL A 266 26.67 1.35 -11.20
CA VAL A 266 25.81 1.22 -10.00
C VAL A 266 26.10 -0.08 -9.26
N ARG A 267 26.14 -1.22 -9.96
CA ARG A 267 26.33 -2.55 -9.35
C ARG A 267 27.71 -2.71 -8.72
N VAL A 268 28.76 -2.36 -9.45
CA VAL A 268 30.13 -2.74 -9.06
C VAL A 268 30.81 -1.72 -8.17
N GLN A 269 30.35 -0.46 -8.16
CA GLN A 269 30.78 0.56 -7.21
C GLN A 269 29.75 0.75 -6.11
N LEU A 270 28.58 1.33 -6.42
CA LEU A 270 27.71 1.88 -5.40
C LEU A 270 27.00 0.80 -4.58
N LEU A 271 26.47 -0.24 -5.23
CA LEU A 271 25.84 -1.35 -4.52
C LEU A 271 26.88 -2.14 -3.70
N ARG A 272 28.10 -2.27 -4.23
CA ARG A 272 29.24 -2.83 -3.51
C ARG A 272 29.54 -1.99 -2.25
N ASP A 273 29.71 -0.68 -2.39
CA ASP A 273 30.32 0.15 -1.36
C ASP A 273 29.30 0.59 -0.29
N PHE A 274 28.06 0.91 -0.69
CA PHE A 274 26.97 1.23 0.26
C PHE A 274 26.28 -0.02 0.82
N GLY A 275 26.35 -1.15 0.11
CA GLY A 275 25.82 -2.43 0.60
C GLY A 275 24.30 -2.51 0.69
N ALA A 276 23.56 -1.61 0.02
CA ALA A 276 22.09 -1.59 0.01
C ALA A 276 21.49 -2.68 -0.88
N ALA A 277 21.91 -3.94 -0.70
CA ALA A 277 21.51 -5.10 -1.49
C ALA A 277 20.13 -5.63 -1.09
N LEU A 278 19.35 -6.05 -2.09
CA LEU A 278 18.08 -6.74 -1.85
C LEU A 278 18.32 -8.17 -1.37
N SER A 279 17.54 -8.63 -0.38
CA SER A 279 17.62 -10.03 0.07
C SER A 279 17.02 -10.98 -0.97
N PRO A 280 17.58 -12.19 -1.17
CA PRO A 280 17.02 -13.17 -2.11
C PRO A 280 15.60 -13.60 -1.71
N PHE A 281 15.28 -13.64 -0.41
CA PHE A 281 13.91 -13.90 0.06
C PHE A 281 12.94 -12.78 -0.35
N ASN A 282 13.31 -11.51 -0.18
CA ASN A 282 12.46 -10.40 -0.62
C ASN A 282 12.33 -10.40 -2.14
N ALA A 283 13.41 -10.64 -2.90
CA ALA A 283 13.34 -10.76 -4.35
C ALA A 283 12.36 -11.87 -4.79
N PHE A 284 12.38 -13.02 -4.12
CA PHE A 284 11.41 -14.08 -4.37
C PHE A 284 9.96 -13.63 -4.10
N GLN A 285 9.70 -12.96 -2.97
CA GLN A 285 8.38 -12.42 -2.65
C GLN A 285 7.92 -11.37 -3.67
N LEU A 286 8.82 -10.48 -4.10
CA LEU A 286 8.56 -9.48 -5.13
C LEU A 286 8.26 -10.12 -6.48
N LEU A 287 8.93 -11.23 -6.83
CA LEU A 287 8.59 -12.02 -8.02
C LEU A 287 7.16 -12.57 -7.95
N GLN A 288 6.72 -13.07 -6.79
CA GLN A 288 5.34 -13.56 -6.62
C GLN A 288 4.31 -12.42 -6.80
N GLY A 289 4.63 -11.23 -6.28
CA GLY A 289 3.83 -10.03 -6.53
C GLY A 289 3.79 -9.69 -8.03
N LEU A 290 4.96 -9.65 -8.67
CA LEU A 290 5.11 -9.26 -10.07
C LEU A 290 4.33 -10.17 -11.03
N GLU A 291 4.28 -11.48 -10.78
CA GLU A 291 3.51 -12.44 -11.58
C GLU A 291 2.02 -12.08 -11.67
N THR A 292 1.46 -11.43 -10.65
CA THR A 292 0.04 -11.03 -10.59
C THR A 292 -0.16 -9.52 -10.76
N LEU A 293 0.88 -8.76 -11.09
CA LEU A 293 0.80 -7.30 -11.17
C LEU A 293 -0.28 -6.84 -12.15
N HIS A 294 -0.27 -7.37 -13.37
CA HIS A 294 -1.22 -7.01 -14.43
C HIS A 294 -2.69 -7.15 -14.00
N ILE A 295 -3.10 -8.31 -13.45
CA ILE A 295 -4.46 -8.51 -12.97
C ILE A 295 -4.82 -7.70 -11.71
N ARG A 296 -3.85 -7.44 -10.82
CA ARG A 296 -4.09 -6.63 -9.62
C ARG A 296 -4.28 -5.17 -9.99
N VAL A 297 -3.42 -4.64 -10.86
CA VAL A 297 -3.47 -3.25 -11.31
C VAL A 297 -4.78 -2.96 -12.01
N GLU A 298 -5.29 -3.85 -12.87
CA GLU A 298 -6.63 -3.70 -13.46
C GLU A 298 -7.71 -3.53 -12.40
N ARG A 299 -7.76 -4.41 -11.39
CA ARG A 299 -8.76 -4.32 -10.31
C ARG A 299 -8.58 -3.06 -9.47
N HIS A 300 -7.35 -2.70 -9.14
CA HIS A 300 -7.04 -1.46 -8.42
C HIS A 300 -7.58 -0.23 -9.16
N ASN A 301 -7.38 -0.16 -10.49
CA ASN A 301 -7.84 0.94 -11.32
C ASN A 301 -9.36 0.98 -11.44
N GLN A 302 -10.00 -0.17 -11.68
CA GLN A 302 -11.48 -0.27 -11.74
C GLN A 302 -12.13 0.24 -10.45
N ASN A 303 -11.64 -0.24 -9.30
CA ASN A 303 -12.15 0.19 -8.00
C ASN A 303 -11.91 1.68 -7.76
N ALA A 304 -10.74 2.21 -8.16
CA ALA A 304 -10.40 3.61 -7.97
C ALA A 304 -11.24 4.55 -8.83
N GLN A 305 -11.52 4.19 -10.10
CA GLN A 305 -12.39 4.97 -10.97
C GLN A 305 -13.80 5.11 -10.36
N GLU A 306 -14.42 3.99 -9.96
CA GLU A 306 -15.77 4.01 -9.39
C GLU A 306 -15.82 4.78 -8.06
N LEU A 307 -14.80 4.66 -7.21
CA LEU A 307 -14.72 5.43 -5.96
C LEU A 307 -14.49 6.92 -6.21
N ALA A 308 -13.69 7.29 -7.21
CA ALA A 308 -13.42 8.69 -7.53
C ALA A 308 -14.70 9.39 -8.03
N GLU A 309 -15.43 8.75 -8.96
CA GLU A 309 -16.73 9.23 -9.45
C GLU A 309 -17.76 9.33 -8.31
N TYR A 310 -17.77 8.34 -7.42
CA TYR A 310 -18.61 8.37 -6.23
C TYR A 310 -18.31 9.58 -5.35
N LEU A 311 -17.03 9.81 -5.02
CA LEU A 311 -16.59 10.91 -4.17
C LEU A 311 -16.87 12.27 -4.82
N GLU A 312 -16.72 12.39 -6.14
CA GLU A 312 -17.01 13.63 -6.88
C GLU A 312 -18.48 14.04 -6.75
N SER A 313 -19.38 13.06 -6.62
CA SER A 313 -20.82 13.27 -6.41
C SER A 313 -21.26 13.38 -4.93
N ASN A 314 -20.35 13.19 -3.97
CA ASN A 314 -20.70 13.07 -2.56
C ASN A 314 -20.74 14.45 -1.86
N GLU A 315 -21.84 14.78 -1.21
CA GLU A 315 -22.04 16.08 -0.56
C GLU A 315 -21.10 16.35 0.62
N ALA A 316 -20.52 15.33 1.25
CA ALA A 316 -19.54 15.47 2.33
C ALA A 316 -18.12 15.76 1.84
N VAL A 317 -17.90 15.77 0.52
CA VAL A 317 -16.61 15.98 -0.14
C VAL A 317 -16.60 17.36 -0.82
N GLU A 318 -15.50 18.09 -0.68
CA GLU A 318 -15.32 19.44 -1.27
C GLU A 318 -14.74 19.37 -2.68
N TRP A 319 -13.78 18.47 -2.90
CA TRP A 319 -13.08 18.31 -4.15
C TRP A 319 -12.46 16.92 -4.21
N VAL A 320 -12.25 16.40 -5.43
CA VAL A 320 -11.57 15.13 -5.68
C VAL A 320 -10.46 15.35 -6.70
N ARG A 321 -9.31 14.71 -6.47
CA ARG A 321 -8.20 14.60 -7.42
C ARG A 321 -7.97 13.14 -7.72
N TYR A 322 -8.18 12.80 -8.98
CA TYR A 322 -7.87 11.51 -9.56
C TYR A 322 -7.63 11.71 -11.06
N PRO A 323 -6.52 11.24 -11.65
CA PRO A 323 -6.22 11.50 -13.06
C PRO A 323 -7.27 10.94 -14.04
N GLY A 324 -8.11 9.98 -13.60
CA GLY A 324 -9.20 9.43 -14.40
C GLY A 324 -10.47 10.28 -14.45
N LEU A 325 -10.58 11.34 -13.63
CA LEU A 325 -11.70 12.29 -13.71
C LEU A 325 -11.42 13.37 -14.77
N GLU A 326 -12.42 13.72 -15.56
CA GLU A 326 -12.32 14.76 -16.60
C GLU A 326 -12.00 16.15 -16.01
N SER A 327 -12.37 16.37 -14.75
CA SER A 327 -12.08 17.60 -13.98
C SER A 327 -10.60 17.73 -13.59
N HIS A 328 -9.81 16.65 -13.67
CA HIS A 328 -8.42 16.68 -13.28
C HIS A 328 -7.54 17.40 -14.31
N PRO A 329 -6.66 18.34 -13.93
CA PRO A 329 -5.84 19.12 -14.87
C PRO A 329 -4.98 18.27 -15.82
N SER A 330 -4.49 17.12 -15.35
CA SER A 330 -3.69 16.21 -16.18
C SER A 330 -4.49 15.15 -16.92
N HIS A 331 -5.83 15.16 -16.93
CA HIS A 331 -6.65 14.06 -17.48
C HIS A 331 -6.28 13.70 -18.93
N GLU A 332 -6.15 14.71 -19.80
CA GLU A 332 -5.82 14.50 -21.21
C GLU A 332 -4.39 13.98 -21.42
N LEU A 333 -3.44 14.40 -20.59
CA LEU A 333 -2.08 13.84 -20.61
C LEU A 333 -2.08 12.41 -20.07
N ALA A 334 -2.80 12.15 -18.99
CA ALA A 334 -2.94 10.84 -18.38
C ALA A 334 -3.53 9.83 -19.38
N LYS A 335 -4.59 10.20 -20.11
CA LYS A 335 -5.19 9.38 -21.19
C LYS A 335 -4.20 9.00 -22.28
N ARG A 336 -3.21 9.85 -22.54
CA ARG A 336 -2.22 9.67 -23.60
C ARG A 336 -1.10 8.70 -23.18
N ILE A 337 -0.63 8.83 -21.95
CA ILE A 337 0.60 8.15 -21.51
C ILE A 337 0.37 6.98 -20.53
N LEU A 338 -0.74 6.99 -19.80
CA LEU A 338 -1.12 5.90 -18.91
C LEU A 338 -1.99 4.89 -19.67
N ASN A 339 -1.65 3.62 -19.52
CA ASN A 339 -2.32 2.48 -20.10
C ASN A 339 -3.02 1.69 -18.99
N ASN A 340 -4.08 0.97 -19.34
CA ASN A 340 -4.78 0.06 -18.42
C ASN A 340 -5.33 0.73 -17.14
N GLY A 341 -5.52 2.05 -17.16
CA GLY A 341 -6.11 2.85 -16.09
C GLY A 341 -5.28 4.09 -15.70
N PHE A 342 -5.71 4.78 -14.66
CA PHE A 342 -5.19 6.08 -14.22
C PHE A 342 -4.45 6.05 -12.87
N GLY A 343 -4.09 4.84 -12.41
CA GLY A 343 -3.58 4.57 -11.07
C GLY A 343 -4.69 4.30 -10.06
N SER A 344 -4.29 4.06 -8.81
CA SER A 344 -5.20 3.65 -7.72
C SER A 344 -5.10 4.49 -6.47
N ILE A 345 -4.58 5.72 -6.62
CA ILE A 345 -4.53 6.71 -5.56
C ILE A 345 -5.58 7.77 -5.83
N ILE A 346 -6.42 8.04 -4.84
CA ILE A 346 -7.39 9.13 -4.86
C ILE A 346 -7.05 10.08 -3.73
N VAL A 347 -7.12 11.37 -3.98
CA VAL A 347 -7.00 12.38 -2.95
C VAL A 347 -8.27 13.22 -2.99
N PHE A 348 -8.87 13.48 -1.82
CA PHE A 348 -10.07 14.32 -1.75
C PHE A 348 -10.03 15.21 -0.51
N GLY A 349 -10.78 16.31 -0.56
CA GLY A 349 -10.99 17.19 0.58
C GLY A 349 -12.30 16.88 1.29
N ILE A 350 -12.24 16.59 2.60
CA ILE A 350 -13.45 16.36 3.41
C ILE A 350 -14.01 17.68 3.95
N LYS A 351 -15.33 17.88 3.89
CA LYS A 351 -15.97 19.03 4.54
C LYS A 351 -15.77 18.98 6.06
N GLY A 352 -15.42 20.12 6.66
CA GLY A 352 -15.14 20.22 8.10
C GLY A 352 -13.65 20.13 8.46
N GLY A 353 -12.76 20.02 7.47
CA GLY A 353 -11.32 20.18 7.67
C GLY A 353 -10.70 19.11 8.57
N ARG A 354 -9.72 19.53 9.38
CA ARG A 354 -8.85 18.61 10.14
C ARG A 354 -9.60 17.71 11.11
N ASP A 355 -10.61 18.24 11.80
CA ASP A 355 -11.37 17.49 12.80
C ASP A 355 -12.26 16.42 12.15
N ALA A 356 -12.97 16.79 11.08
CA ALA A 356 -13.74 15.82 10.28
C ALA A 356 -12.82 14.76 9.66
N GLY A 357 -11.65 15.16 9.15
CA GLY A 357 -10.65 14.20 8.64
C GLY A 357 -10.19 13.21 9.70
N ARG A 358 -9.98 13.66 10.95
CA ARG A 358 -9.65 12.77 12.08
C ARG A 358 -10.80 11.82 12.40
N ASP A 359 -12.04 12.33 12.43
CA ASP A 359 -13.22 11.52 12.75
C ASP A 359 -13.53 10.51 11.66
N LEU A 360 -13.29 10.83 10.38
CA LEU A 360 -13.37 9.87 9.28
C LEU A 360 -12.45 8.67 9.53
N ILE A 361 -11.17 8.93 9.81
CA ILE A 361 -10.17 7.90 10.05
C ILE A 361 -10.52 7.02 11.25
N ASN A 362 -11.15 7.60 12.29
CA ASN A 362 -11.56 6.84 13.47
C ASN A 362 -12.81 5.98 13.23
N ASN A 363 -13.59 6.25 12.18
CA ASN A 363 -14.88 5.62 11.93
C ASN A 363 -14.88 4.59 10.79
N VAL A 364 -13.81 4.51 9.99
CA VAL A 364 -13.65 3.43 9.00
C VAL A 364 -13.35 2.08 9.66
N ALA A 365 -13.85 0.99 9.08
CA ALA A 365 -13.70 -0.36 9.59
C ALA A 365 -12.84 -1.27 8.70
N LEU A 366 -13.01 -1.17 7.39
CA LEU A 366 -12.28 -1.95 6.37
C LEU A 366 -11.01 -1.22 5.94
N TRP A 367 -11.08 0.09 5.74
CA TRP A 367 -9.91 0.89 5.38
C TRP A 367 -8.86 0.86 6.50
N SER A 368 -7.64 0.48 6.13
CA SER A 368 -6.54 0.44 7.10
C SER A 368 -5.87 1.80 7.20
N HIS A 369 -5.89 2.39 8.40
CA HIS A 369 -5.18 3.64 8.67
C HIS A 369 -3.66 3.39 8.77
N VAL A 370 -2.92 3.68 7.69
CA VAL A 370 -1.47 3.43 7.62
C VAL A 370 -0.78 4.33 6.60
N ALA A 371 0.49 4.68 6.86
CA ALA A 371 1.34 5.43 5.94
C ALA A 371 1.99 4.52 4.87
N ASN A 372 1.17 3.77 4.11
CA ASN A 372 1.60 2.94 2.98
C ASN A 372 0.66 3.14 1.76
N VAL A 373 1.06 2.66 0.58
CA VAL A 373 0.24 2.64 -0.65
C VAL A 373 0.53 1.37 -1.46
N GLY A 374 -0.37 0.99 -2.36
CA GLY A 374 -0.18 -0.11 -3.32
C GLY A 374 -0.21 -1.53 -2.73
N ASP A 375 -0.83 -1.71 -1.56
CA ASP A 375 -1.19 -3.04 -1.02
C ASP A 375 -2.53 -3.48 -1.62
N ALA A 376 -2.76 -4.79 -1.68
CA ALA A 376 -4.03 -5.40 -2.05
C ALA A 376 -5.19 -4.95 -1.14
N LYS A 377 -4.91 -4.53 0.11
CA LYS A 377 -5.91 -3.98 1.02
C LYS A 377 -6.00 -2.47 0.85
N SER A 378 -7.21 -1.96 0.93
CA SER A 378 -7.53 -0.54 0.87
C SER A 378 -6.97 0.20 2.10
N LEU A 379 -6.16 1.23 1.85
CA LEU A 379 -5.47 2.02 2.86
C LEU A 379 -5.95 3.46 2.82
N ILE A 380 -6.08 4.08 3.99
CA ILE A 380 -6.51 5.47 4.13
C ILE A 380 -5.55 6.21 5.07
N ILE A 381 -5.32 7.49 4.78
CA ILE A 381 -4.61 8.37 5.70
C ILE A 381 -5.10 9.81 5.56
N HIS A 382 -5.14 10.51 6.67
CA HIS A 382 -5.37 11.95 6.73
C HIS A 382 -4.06 12.64 7.16
N PRO A 383 -3.24 13.16 6.21
CA PRO A 383 -1.88 13.60 6.51
C PRO A 383 -1.79 14.69 7.58
N ALA A 384 -2.71 15.65 7.59
CA ALA A 384 -2.71 16.79 8.52
C ALA A 384 -2.84 16.36 9.99
N SER A 385 -3.56 15.27 10.30
CA SER A 385 -3.66 14.75 11.69
C SER A 385 -2.70 13.61 12.00
N THR A 386 -1.79 13.27 11.09
CA THR A 386 -0.93 12.07 11.21
C THR A 386 0.52 12.42 10.93
N THR A 387 0.95 12.25 9.68
CA THR A 387 2.32 12.42 9.21
C THR A 387 2.82 13.86 9.31
N HIS A 388 1.91 14.83 9.25
CA HIS A 388 2.22 16.26 9.29
C HIS A 388 1.57 16.97 10.49
N GLN A 389 1.22 16.23 11.55
CA GLN A 389 0.54 16.77 12.73
C GLN A 389 1.31 17.90 13.44
N GLN A 390 2.63 17.97 13.23
CA GLN A 390 3.52 18.96 13.85
C GLN A 390 3.56 20.29 13.09
N LEU A 391 3.03 20.34 11.86
CA LEU A 391 3.09 21.52 11.01
C LEU A 391 1.91 22.46 11.26
N THR A 392 2.15 23.76 11.17
CA THR A 392 1.10 24.79 11.14
C THR A 392 0.32 24.71 9.82
N LYS A 393 -0.79 25.45 9.72
CA LYS A 393 -1.58 25.50 8.49
C LYS A 393 -0.77 26.06 7.31
N GLU A 394 0.01 27.11 7.56
CA GLU A 394 0.86 27.74 6.55
C GLU A 394 1.97 26.78 6.09
N GLU A 395 2.59 26.07 7.03
CA GLU A 395 3.61 25.04 6.71
C GLU A 395 3.02 23.85 5.95
N LEU A 396 1.76 23.47 6.21
CA LEU A 396 1.05 22.44 5.45
C LEU A 396 0.82 22.88 4.00
N GLU A 397 0.34 24.11 3.79
CA GLU A 397 0.11 24.67 2.45
C GLU A 397 1.41 24.69 1.61
N GLU A 398 2.55 25.01 2.22
CA GLU A 398 3.87 24.94 1.56
C GLU A 398 4.26 23.52 1.11
N THR A 399 3.75 22.48 1.78
CA THR A 399 3.97 21.07 1.39
C THR A 399 2.94 20.54 0.37
N GLY A 400 1.98 21.38 -0.03
CA GLY A 400 0.87 20.98 -0.91
C GLY A 400 -0.17 20.09 -0.23
N VAL A 401 -0.17 20.03 1.11
CA VAL A 401 -1.14 19.30 1.92
C VAL A 401 -2.10 20.30 2.56
N SER A 402 -3.40 20.13 2.36
CA SER A 402 -4.42 20.93 3.02
C SER A 402 -4.99 20.22 4.25
N GLU A 403 -5.64 20.96 5.14
CA GLU A 403 -6.15 20.42 6.42
C GLU A 403 -7.27 19.41 6.25
N GLU A 404 -7.99 19.47 5.13
CA GLU A 404 -9.07 18.55 4.76
C GLU A 404 -8.61 17.34 3.95
N LEU A 405 -7.34 17.29 3.55
CA LEU A 405 -6.85 16.32 2.58
C LEU A 405 -6.86 14.89 3.16
N VAL A 406 -7.60 14.00 2.49
CA VAL A 406 -7.58 12.56 2.75
C VAL A 406 -7.02 11.85 1.52
N ARG A 407 -6.12 10.90 1.74
CA ARG A 407 -5.56 10.06 0.66
C ARG A 407 -6.02 8.62 0.82
N LEU A 408 -6.54 8.08 -0.27
CA LEU A 408 -6.90 6.67 -0.43
C LEU A 408 -5.87 5.97 -1.31
N SER A 409 -5.39 4.83 -0.85
CA SER A 409 -4.76 3.82 -1.71
C SER A 409 -5.76 2.70 -1.86
N VAL A 410 -6.45 2.67 -3.01
CA VAL A 410 -7.57 1.75 -3.25
C VAL A 410 -7.03 0.34 -3.49
N GLY A 411 -7.56 -0.63 -2.75
CA GLY A 411 -7.21 -2.05 -2.82
C GLY A 411 -8.01 -2.83 -3.88
N ILE A 412 -8.02 -4.15 -3.74
CA ILE A 412 -8.72 -5.08 -4.65
C ILE A 412 -9.95 -5.74 -4.03
N GLU A 413 -10.46 -5.20 -2.93
CA GLU A 413 -11.72 -5.64 -2.33
C GLU A 413 -12.91 -5.44 -3.28
N SER A 414 -14.08 -5.93 -2.87
CA SER A 414 -15.35 -5.51 -3.45
C SER A 414 -15.50 -4.00 -3.30
N VAL A 415 -15.59 -3.28 -4.43
CA VAL A 415 -15.74 -1.82 -4.46
C VAL A 415 -16.95 -1.35 -3.65
N ARG A 416 -18.04 -2.11 -3.69
CA ARG A 416 -19.25 -1.86 -2.88
C ARG A 416 -18.94 -1.80 -1.39
N ASP A 417 -18.14 -2.73 -0.89
CA ASP A 417 -17.92 -2.86 0.55
C ASP A 417 -17.01 -1.74 1.07
N ILE A 418 -15.93 -1.41 0.34
CA ILE A 418 -15.05 -0.28 0.70
C ILE A 418 -15.73 1.08 0.50
N LYS A 419 -16.63 1.21 -0.49
CA LYS A 419 -17.47 2.38 -0.69
C LYS A 419 -18.45 2.57 0.46
N ASN A 420 -19.15 1.51 0.87
CA ASN A 420 -20.10 1.56 1.98
C ASN A 420 -19.40 1.92 3.31
N ASP A 421 -18.23 1.34 3.57
CA ASP A 421 -17.44 1.67 4.77
C ASP A 421 -16.93 3.13 4.75
N LEU A 422 -16.53 3.63 3.58
CA LEU A 422 -16.12 5.03 3.44
C LEU A 422 -17.30 5.99 3.62
N ASP A 423 -18.44 5.69 2.99
CA ASP A 423 -19.65 6.51 3.05
C ASP A 423 -20.17 6.67 4.48
N GLN A 424 -20.33 5.57 5.21
CA GLN A 424 -20.81 5.65 6.60
C GLN A 424 -19.84 6.44 7.49
N ALA A 425 -18.54 6.36 7.22
CA ALA A 425 -17.54 7.10 7.98
C ALA A 425 -17.57 8.60 7.61
N LEU A 426 -17.80 8.95 6.34
CA LEU A 426 -18.00 10.34 5.89
C LEU A 426 -19.23 10.97 6.53
N VAL A 427 -20.38 10.28 6.51
CA VAL A 427 -21.62 10.78 7.13
C VAL A 427 -21.42 11.01 8.62
N LYS A 428 -20.78 10.09 9.34
CA LYS A 428 -20.49 10.26 10.78
C LYS A 428 -19.54 11.41 11.06
N ALA A 429 -18.51 11.58 10.25
CA ALA A 429 -17.48 12.59 10.46
C ALA A 429 -17.98 14.01 10.15
N THR A 430 -18.90 14.15 9.20
CA THR A 430 -19.35 15.46 8.69
C THR A 430 -20.77 15.83 9.11
N GLY A 431 -21.60 14.85 9.44
CA GLY A 431 -23.05 15.03 9.58
C GLY A 431 -23.77 15.37 8.27
N ILE A 432 -23.10 15.22 7.12
CA ILE A 432 -23.62 15.55 5.79
C ILE A 432 -23.92 14.26 5.03
N GLY A 433 -25.08 14.23 4.36
CA GLY A 433 -25.60 13.05 3.66
C GLY A 433 -26.62 12.28 4.49
N GLU A 434 -27.37 11.40 3.81
CA GLU A 434 -28.29 10.49 4.47
C GLU A 434 -27.57 9.17 4.76
N GLU A 435 -27.76 8.60 5.97
CA GLU A 435 -27.50 7.18 6.16
C GLU A 435 -28.49 6.42 5.27
N LYS A 436 -28.08 6.09 4.04
CA LYS A 436 -28.84 5.21 3.15
C LYS A 436 -29.14 3.92 3.90
N GLU A 437 -30.30 3.30 3.63
CA GLU A 437 -30.68 1.99 4.18
C GLU A 437 -29.48 1.04 4.06
N LYS A 438 -28.79 0.83 5.19
CA LYS A 438 -27.57 0.03 5.21
C LYS A 438 -28.00 -1.39 4.90
N GLN A 439 -27.47 -1.93 3.80
CA GLN A 439 -27.47 -3.37 3.62
C GLN A 439 -26.72 -3.94 4.82
N ILE A 440 -27.43 -4.59 5.73
CA ILE A 440 -26.82 -5.17 6.93
C ILE A 440 -25.92 -6.32 6.47
N ILE A 441 -24.61 -6.15 6.65
CA ILE A 441 -23.61 -7.15 6.27
C ILE A 441 -23.41 -8.11 7.44
N VAL A 442 -23.59 -9.39 7.18
CA VAL A 442 -23.33 -10.43 8.19
C VAL A 442 -21.83 -10.48 8.45
N ASN A 443 -21.44 -10.48 9.73
CA ASN A 443 -20.05 -10.41 10.17
C ASN A 443 -19.33 -9.11 9.74
N ASP A 444 -20.06 -8.00 9.67
CA ASP A 444 -19.46 -6.69 9.44
C ASP A 444 -18.34 -6.39 10.47
N GLU A 445 -17.13 -6.09 9.98
CA GLU A 445 -15.96 -5.86 10.82
C GLU A 445 -16.10 -4.60 11.68
N GLY A 446 -16.84 -3.59 11.21
CA GLY A 446 -17.15 -2.37 11.96
C GLY A 446 -18.08 -2.66 13.13
N ILE A 447 -19.08 -3.52 12.94
CA ILE A 447 -19.96 -4.00 14.00
C ILE A 447 -19.19 -4.84 15.01
N ILE A 448 -18.32 -5.76 14.56
CA ILE A 448 -17.48 -6.57 15.44
C ILE A 448 -16.54 -5.67 16.26
N LYS A 449 -15.92 -4.67 15.63
CA LYS A 449 -15.08 -3.67 16.31
C LYS A 449 -15.88 -2.85 17.32
N TRP A 450 -17.04 -2.30 16.94
CA TRP A 450 -17.90 -1.57 17.87
C TRP A 450 -18.28 -2.45 19.06
N ALA A 451 -18.68 -3.70 18.82
CA ALA A 451 -19.13 -4.62 19.85
C ALA A 451 -18.01 -4.98 20.82
N LEU A 452 -16.77 -5.19 20.34
CA LEU A 452 -15.76 -5.93 21.10
C LEU A 452 -14.46 -5.16 21.41
N ASN A 453 -14.14 -4.10 20.67
CA ASN A 453 -12.88 -3.35 20.85
C ASN A 453 -12.78 -2.74 22.25
N SER A 454 -13.88 -2.16 22.75
CA SER A 454 -14.01 -1.58 24.09
C SER A 454 -15.31 -2.05 24.75
N PRO A 455 -15.31 -2.41 26.04
CA PRO A 455 -16.55 -2.72 26.76
C PRO A 455 -17.37 -1.46 27.07
N TYR A 456 -16.82 -0.28 26.78
CA TYR A 456 -17.48 1.00 26.98
C TYR A 456 -17.85 1.62 25.64
N GLU A 457 -19.01 2.25 25.59
CA GLU A 457 -19.43 3.15 24.52
C GLU A 457 -19.30 4.59 25.01
N ARG A 458 -18.74 5.45 24.16
CA ARG A 458 -18.69 6.90 24.39
C ARG A 458 -19.62 7.58 23.41
N TYR A 459 -20.40 8.51 23.90
CA TYR A 459 -21.34 9.30 23.11
C TYR A 459 -21.49 10.67 23.74
N ILE A 460 -21.97 11.64 22.95
CA ILE A 460 -22.21 12.99 23.44
C ILE A 460 -23.67 13.08 23.88
N GLU A 461 -23.89 13.44 25.14
CA GLU A 461 -25.21 13.73 25.68
C GLU A 461 -25.17 15.15 26.27
N ASN A 462 -26.05 16.03 25.79
CA ASN A 462 -26.10 17.44 26.20
C ASN A 462 -24.76 18.20 26.06
N GLY A 463 -23.91 17.82 25.11
CA GLY A 463 -22.61 18.45 24.87
C GLY A 463 -21.47 17.95 25.75
N GLU A 464 -21.72 16.99 26.64
CA GLU A 464 -20.70 16.33 27.45
C GLU A 464 -20.44 14.90 26.94
N GLU A 465 -19.18 14.47 26.97
CA GLU A 465 -18.81 13.09 26.61
C GLU A 465 -19.20 12.15 27.76
N VAL A 466 -20.24 11.36 27.54
CA VAL A 466 -20.71 10.35 28.48
C VAL A 466 -20.14 9.00 28.07
N THR A 467 -19.65 8.24 29.06
CA THR A 467 -19.18 6.87 28.86
C THR A 467 -20.10 5.89 29.59
N ARG A 468 -20.65 4.92 28.87
CA ARG A 468 -21.45 3.82 29.47
C ARG A 468 -20.85 2.46 29.20
N GLN A 469 -21.09 1.52 30.10
CA GLN A 469 -20.71 0.12 29.93
C GLN A 469 -21.71 -0.60 29.00
N LYS A 470 -21.21 -1.44 28.11
CA LYS A 470 -22.04 -2.23 27.18
C LYS A 470 -22.63 -3.47 27.87
N THR A 471 -23.88 -3.75 27.57
CA THR A 471 -24.67 -4.88 28.08
C THR A 471 -24.69 -6.04 27.09
N LEU A 472 -24.20 -7.20 27.51
CA LEU A 472 -24.18 -8.45 26.73
C LEU A 472 -25.15 -9.47 27.35
N ALA A 473 -26.31 -9.66 26.72
CA ALA A 473 -27.28 -10.67 27.13
C ALA A 473 -26.91 -12.03 26.52
N ILE A 474 -26.65 -13.04 27.34
CA ILE A 474 -26.20 -14.36 26.89
C ILE A 474 -27.34 -15.37 27.04
N VAL A 475 -27.95 -15.71 25.90
CA VAL A 475 -29.08 -16.65 25.83
C VAL A 475 -28.59 -18.08 25.84
N GLY A 476 -29.04 -18.87 26.83
CA GLY A 476 -28.52 -20.21 27.08
C GLY A 476 -27.26 -20.23 27.94
N LEU A 477 -27.00 -19.16 28.70
CA LEU A 477 -25.93 -19.15 29.69
C LEU A 477 -26.20 -20.19 30.79
N SER A 478 -25.27 -21.13 30.97
CA SER A 478 -25.40 -22.19 32.00
C SER A 478 -24.70 -21.77 33.29
N GLY A 479 -25.25 -22.10 34.46
CA GLY A 479 -24.57 -21.90 35.75
C GLY A 479 -23.43 -22.88 36.01
N LYS A 480 -23.25 -23.89 35.15
CA LYS A 480 -22.21 -24.92 35.32
C LYS A 480 -20.87 -24.44 34.77
N GLU A 481 -19.85 -24.39 35.63
CA GLU A 481 -18.54 -23.83 35.26
C GLU A 481 -17.86 -24.52 34.08
N ALA A 482 -18.09 -25.81 33.91
CA ALA A 482 -17.53 -26.60 32.81
C ALA A 482 -18.14 -26.27 31.44
N ARG A 483 -19.26 -25.54 31.37
CA ARG A 483 -19.94 -25.25 30.10
C ARG A 483 -19.28 -24.08 29.38
N PRO A 484 -19.20 -24.12 28.03
CA PRO A 484 -18.60 -23.06 27.22
C PRO A 484 -19.21 -21.68 27.47
N SER A 485 -20.54 -21.62 27.58
CA SER A 485 -21.24 -20.35 27.81
C SER A 485 -20.83 -19.70 29.13
N TYR A 486 -20.63 -20.47 30.21
CA TYR A 486 -20.14 -19.95 31.50
C TYR A 486 -18.71 -19.41 31.38
N ARG A 487 -17.80 -20.20 30.79
CA ARG A 487 -16.40 -19.80 30.60
C ARG A 487 -16.28 -18.54 29.76
N LEU A 488 -17.04 -18.44 28.66
CA LEU A 488 -17.07 -17.25 27.81
C LEU A 488 -17.63 -16.04 28.58
N ALA A 489 -18.78 -16.19 29.24
CA ALA A 489 -19.41 -15.10 29.98
C ALA A 489 -18.47 -14.53 31.05
N ARG A 490 -17.80 -15.38 31.82
CA ARG A 490 -16.80 -14.98 32.82
C ARG A 490 -15.64 -14.20 32.21
N LYS A 491 -15.17 -14.62 31.03
CA LYS A 491 -14.09 -13.94 30.30
C LYS A 491 -14.54 -12.58 29.79
N MET A 492 -15.75 -12.47 29.25
CA MET A 492 -16.33 -11.19 28.80
C MET A 492 -16.57 -10.24 29.99
N GLN A 493 -17.04 -10.74 31.13
CA GLN A 493 -17.17 -9.95 32.37
C GLN A 493 -15.81 -9.38 32.83
N ARG A 494 -14.73 -10.19 32.76
CA ARG A 494 -13.36 -9.73 33.04
C ARG A 494 -12.84 -8.69 32.05
N LEU A 495 -13.31 -8.71 30.81
CA LEU A 495 -13.02 -7.68 29.82
C LEU A 495 -13.82 -6.38 30.04
N GLY A 496 -14.68 -6.36 31.07
CA GLY A 496 -15.44 -5.20 31.50
C GLY A 496 -16.87 -5.11 30.94
N TYR A 497 -17.41 -6.15 30.31
CA TYR A 497 -18.81 -6.14 29.84
C TYR A 497 -19.79 -6.44 30.97
N LYS A 498 -20.96 -5.79 30.95
CA LYS A 498 -22.07 -6.14 31.84
C LYS A 498 -22.78 -7.36 31.28
N ILE A 499 -22.75 -8.48 31.99
CA ILE A 499 -23.33 -9.75 31.53
C ILE A 499 -24.76 -9.88 32.05
N ILE A 500 -25.70 -10.19 31.16
CA ILE A 500 -27.07 -10.54 31.54
C ILE A 500 -27.34 -12.01 31.19
N PRO A 501 -27.43 -12.91 32.18
CA PRO A 501 -27.80 -14.29 31.94
C PRO A 501 -29.27 -14.42 31.50
N VAL A 502 -29.52 -15.06 30.36
CA VAL A 502 -30.87 -15.39 29.90
C VAL A 502 -31.04 -16.91 29.87
N ASN A 503 -31.66 -17.45 30.91
CA ASN A 503 -31.91 -18.87 31.10
C ASN A 503 -33.06 -19.10 32.13
N PRO A 504 -34.19 -19.70 31.73
CA PRO A 504 -35.34 -19.88 32.62
C PRO A 504 -35.15 -20.92 33.73
N ARG A 505 -34.03 -21.64 33.74
CA ARG A 505 -33.73 -22.70 34.73
C ARG A 505 -32.81 -22.24 35.85
N GLU A 506 -32.31 -21.02 35.79
CA GLU A 506 -31.30 -20.49 36.70
C GLU A 506 -31.84 -19.19 37.30
N THR A 507 -31.44 -18.85 38.52
CA THR A 507 -31.84 -17.61 39.20
C THR A 507 -30.73 -16.57 39.22
N GLU A 508 -29.47 -17.01 39.27
CA GLU A 508 -28.28 -16.16 39.33
C GLU A 508 -27.08 -16.92 38.73
N ILE A 509 -26.26 -16.23 37.93
CA ILE A 509 -25.03 -16.79 37.34
C ILE A 509 -23.96 -15.69 37.34
N LEU A 510 -22.74 -15.99 37.79
CA LEU A 510 -21.61 -15.04 37.84
C LEU A 510 -21.90 -13.76 38.65
N GLY A 511 -22.75 -13.86 39.69
CA GLY A 511 -23.17 -12.72 40.50
C GLY A 511 -24.23 -11.84 39.85
N GLU A 512 -24.74 -12.23 38.68
CA GLU A 512 -25.75 -11.49 37.92
C GLU A 512 -27.09 -12.24 37.95
N LYS A 513 -28.18 -11.51 38.14
CA LYS A 513 -29.54 -12.09 38.12
C LYS A 513 -29.85 -12.68 36.75
N ALA A 514 -30.37 -13.91 36.73
CA ALA A 514 -30.79 -14.56 35.51
C ALA A 514 -32.26 -14.25 35.19
N TYR A 515 -32.55 -14.08 33.89
CA TYR A 515 -33.89 -13.80 33.37
C TYR A 515 -34.39 -14.96 32.51
N PRO A 516 -35.71 -15.24 32.49
CA PRO A 516 -36.25 -16.38 31.77
C PRO A 516 -36.21 -16.19 30.24
N ASP A 517 -36.36 -14.96 29.77
CA ASP A 517 -36.32 -14.56 28.36
C ASP A 517 -35.77 -13.13 28.21
N LEU A 518 -35.58 -12.68 26.98
CA LEU A 518 -35.03 -11.35 26.70
C LEU A 518 -35.97 -10.22 27.14
N ARG A 519 -37.29 -10.39 26.98
CA ARG A 519 -38.32 -9.38 27.31
C ARG A 519 -38.40 -9.06 28.79
N SER A 520 -37.97 -10.00 29.63
CA SER A 520 -37.95 -9.86 31.09
C SER A 520 -36.76 -9.04 31.60
N VAL A 521 -35.78 -8.70 30.74
CA VAL A 521 -34.60 -7.93 31.11
C VAL A 521 -34.97 -6.44 31.25
N PRO A 522 -34.76 -5.81 32.42
CA PRO A 522 -35.24 -4.46 32.70
C PRO A 522 -34.26 -3.35 32.26
N VAL A 523 -33.23 -3.70 31.50
CA VAL A 523 -32.16 -2.78 31.08
C VAL A 523 -31.91 -2.95 29.59
N ASP A 524 -31.44 -1.89 28.95
CA ASP A 524 -31.10 -1.94 27.52
C ASP A 524 -29.97 -2.94 27.25
N ILE A 525 -30.16 -3.70 26.17
CA ILE A 525 -29.24 -4.74 25.72
C ILE A 525 -28.51 -4.24 24.48
N ASP A 526 -27.19 -4.22 24.51
CA ASP A 526 -26.38 -3.83 23.35
C ASP A 526 -26.17 -4.99 22.38
N ILE A 527 -25.93 -6.18 22.95
CA ILE A 527 -25.59 -7.39 22.22
C ILE A 527 -26.37 -8.56 22.79
N VAL A 528 -27.10 -9.28 21.95
CA VAL A 528 -27.71 -10.58 22.26
C VAL A 528 -26.80 -11.68 21.72
N GLN A 529 -26.19 -12.47 22.60
CA GLN A 529 -25.34 -13.60 22.24
C GLN A 529 -26.05 -14.94 22.45
N VAL A 530 -26.14 -15.75 21.40
CA VAL A 530 -26.92 -16.98 21.38
C VAL A 530 -26.04 -18.21 21.54
N PHE A 531 -26.21 -18.96 22.65
CA PHE A 531 -25.59 -20.25 22.94
C PHE A 531 -26.60 -21.42 22.86
N ARG A 532 -27.62 -21.29 22.02
CA ARG A 532 -28.66 -22.31 21.80
C ARG A 532 -28.49 -22.95 20.43
N SER A 533 -29.21 -24.06 20.20
CA SER A 533 -29.19 -24.75 18.91
C SER A 533 -29.64 -23.83 17.77
N PRO A 534 -29.20 -24.09 16.53
CA PRO A 534 -29.65 -23.36 15.34
C PRO A 534 -31.17 -23.17 15.22
N ASP A 535 -31.95 -24.20 15.55
CA ASP A 535 -33.42 -24.15 15.48
C ASP A 535 -34.00 -23.19 16.51
N ALA A 536 -33.44 -23.19 17.73
CA ALA A 536 -33.90 -22.30 18.80
C ALA A 536 -33.50 -20.84 18.52
N ALA A 537 -32.42 -20.61 17.77
CA ALA A 537 -31.95 -19.28 17.44
C ALA A 537 -32.98 -18.45 16.64
N VAL A 538 -33.89 -19.09 15.89
CA VAL A 538 -34.93 -18.40 15.11
C VAL A 538 -35.93 -17.68 16.01
N GLU A 539 -36.43 -18.36 17.05
CA GLU A 539 -37.34 -17.73 18.01
C GLU A 539 -36.61 -16.69 18.86
N ILE A 540 -35.34 -16.93 19.20
CA ILE A 540 -34.51 -15.96 19.93
C ILE A 540 -34.28 -14.70 19.07
N ALA A 541 -34.16 -14.82 17.74
CA ALA A 541 -34.07 -13.66 16.85
C ALA A 541 -35.36 -12.83 16.90
N LYS A 542 -36.53 -13.46 16.89
CA LYS A 542 -37.82 -12.75 17.05
C LYS A 542 -37.91 -12.03 18.40
N GLU A 543 -37.52 -12.69 19.49
CA GLU A 543 -37.46 -12.07 20.81
C GLU A 543 -36.44 -10.92 20.85
N ALA A 544 -35.31 -11.05 20.17
CA ALA A 544 -34.30 -10.00 20.08
C ALA A 544 -34.85 -8.74 19.41
N ILE A 545 -35.65 -8.89 18.35
CA ILE A 545 -36.29 -7.73 17.67
C ILE A 545 -37.15 -6.91 18.65
N GLU A 546 -37.88 -7.58 19.55
CA GLU A 546 -38.73 -6.90 20.54
C GLU A 546 -37.94 -6.07 21.55
N VAL A 547 -36.70 -6.46 21.87
CA VAL A 547 -35.82 -5.73 22.80
C VAL A 547 -34.76 -4.87 22.09
N ASN A 548 -34.79 -4.87 20.75
CA ASN A 548 -34.02 -4.00 19.85
C ASN A 548 -32.53 -3.81 20.21
N PRO A 549 -31.73 -4.89 20.36
CA PRO A 549 -30.30 -4.76 20.59
C PRO A 549 -29.62 -4.24 19.32
N LYS A 550 -28.47 -3.59 19.46
CA LYS A 550 -27.70 -3.20 18.26
C LYS A 550 -27.18 -4.41 17.48
N VAL A 551 -26.83 -5.50 18.19
CA VAL A 551 -26.20 -6.68 17.57
C VAL A 551 -26.87 -7.98 18.04
N PHE A 552 -27.27 -8.80 17.06
CA PHE A 552 -27.66 -10.19 17.23
C PHE A 552 -26.47 -11.10 16.86
N TRP A 553 -25.96 -11.83 17.85
CA TRP A 553 -24.70 -12.57 17.75
C TRP A 553 -24.91 -14.08 17.91
N LEU A 554 -24.79 -14.83 16.83
CA LEU A 554 -24.76 -16.29 16.85
C LEU A 554 -23.34 -16.79 17.16
N GLN A 555 -23.19 -17.42 18.33
CA GLN A 555 -21.92 -17.95 18.80
C GLN A 555 -21.31 -18.93 17.79
N GLU A 556 -19.98 -19.01 17.72
CA GLU A 556 -19.26 -20.05 16.96
C GLU A 556 -19.83 -21.46 17.24
N GLY A 557 -20.19 -22.16 16.18
CA GLY A 557 -20.89 -23.46 16.22
C GLY A 557 -22.42 -23.36 16.17
N VAL A 558 -23.01 -22.18 16.33
CA VAL A 558 -24.45 -21.92 16.11
C VAL A 558 -24.63 -21.37 14.71
N VAL A 559 -24.90 -22.25 13.75
CA VAL A 559 -25.09 -21.88 12.34
C VAL A 559 -26.56 -21.94 11.96
N SER A 560 -27.23 -20.79 11.81
CA SER A 560 -28.66 -20.69 11.47
C SER A 560 -28.95 -19.55 10.48
N PRO A 561 -28.92 -19.82 9.16
CA PRO A 561 -29.26 -18.82 8.14
C PRO A 561 -30.66 -18.23 8.31
N LYS A 562 -31.62 -19.01 8.85
CA LYS A 562 -32.97 -18.53 9.09
C LYS A 562 -33.06 -17.53 10.24
N ALA A 563 -32.29 -17.75 11.32
CA ALA A 563 -32.23 -16.80 12.43
C ALA A 563 -31.54 -15.51 12.02
N GLU A 564 -30.50 -15.61 11.18
CA GLU A 564 -29.86 -14.48 10.52
C GLU A 564 -30.88 -13.68 9.70
N GLU A 565 -31.59 -14.31 8.77
CA GLU A 565 -32.60 -13.65 7.93
C GLU A 565 -33.66 -12.91 8.77
N VAL A 566 -34.19 -13.56 9.80
CA VAL A 566 -35.18 -12.95 10.71
C VAL A 566 -34.60 -11.72 11.42
N ALA A 567 -33.37 -11.82 11.95
CA ALA A 567 -32.73 -10.70 12.63
C ALA A 567 -32.44 -9.53 11.66
N LEU A 568 -32.02 -9.83 10.43
CA LEU A 568 -31.78 -8.84 9.37
C LEU A 568 -33.07 -8.12 8.96
N GLU A 569 -34.16 -8.86 8.74
CA GLU A 569 -35.49 -8.31 8.44
C GLU A 569 -36.02 -7.42 9.58
N GLY A 570 -35.62 -7.74 10.81
CA GLY A 570 -35.89 -6.94 12.01
C GLY A 570 -34.98 -5.73 12.22
N GLY A 571 -34.03 -5.46 11.30
CA GLY A 571 -33.12 -4.32 11.36
C GLY A 571 -31.91 -4.50 12.29
N LEU A 572 -31.67 -5.69 12.81
CA LEU A 572 -30.56 -5.96 13.74
C LEU A 572 -29.27 -6.24 12.98
N GLN A 573 -28.13 -5.75 13.48
CA GLN A 573 -26.83 -6.15 12.94
C GLN A 573 -26.54 -7.61 13.31
N VAL A 574 -26.07 -8.41 12.36
CA VAL A 574 -25.86 -9.85 12.59
C VAL A 574 -24.39 -10.23 12.54
N VAL A 575 -23.94 -10.92 13.58
CA VAL A 575 -22.67 -11.65 13.59
C VAL A 575 -22.97 -13.13 13.69
N HIS A 576 -22.50 -13.91 12.72
CA HIS A 576 -22.85 -15.30 12.55
C HIS A 576 -21.62 -16.21 12.60
N ASN A 577 -21.69 -17.23 13.46
CA ASN A 577 -20.70 -18.28 13.62
C ASN A 577 -19.34 -17.72 14.07
N ARG A 578 -19.36 -16.79 15.03
CA ARG A 578 -18.16 -16.18 15.62
C ARG A 578 -18.22 -16.23 17.15
N CYS A 579 -17.08 -16.36 17.81
CA CYS A 579 -16.99 -16.38 19.27
C CYS A 579 -16.65 -14.96 19.76
N THR A 580 -17.51 -14.34 20.56
CA THR A 580 -17.29 -12.95 21.03
C THR A 580 -15.95 -12.77 21.74
N TYR A 581 -15.53 -13.76 22.54
CA TYR A 581 -14.24 -13.69 23.22
C TYR A 581 -13.04 -13.81 22.27
N LYS A 582 -13.09 -14.71 21.26
CA LYS A 582 -12.03 -14.83 20.24
C LYS A 582 -11.86 -13.54 19.46
N GLU A 583 -12.97 -12.94 19.03
CA GLU A 583 -12.95 -11.67 18.30
C GLU A 583 -12.45 -10.52 19.19
N ALA A 584 -12.82 -10.47 20.48
CA ALA A 584 -12.29 -9.49 21.42
C ALA A 584 -10.77 -9.64 21.62
N GLN A 585 -10.26 -10.88 21.73
CA GLN A 585 -8.82 -11.13 21.80
C GLN A 585 -8.09 -10.70 20.53
N ARG A 586 -8.65 -11.03 19.36
CA ARG A 586 -8.12 -10.64 18.04
C ARG A 586 -7.96 -9.12 17.95
N LEU A 587 -8.99 -8.37 18.32
CA LEU A 587 -8.99 -6.92 18.25
C LEU A 587 -8.07 -6.24 19.27
N ARG A 588 -7.90 -6.83 20.46
CA ARG A 588 -7.09 -6.25 21.55
C ARG A 588 -5.61 -6.68 21.51
N GLY A 589 -5.15 -7.32 20.44
CA GLY A 589 -3.75 -7.65 20.21
C GLY A 589 -3.15 -8.66 21.20
N THR A 590 -3.98 -9.43 21.92
CA THR A 590 -3.48 -10.43 22.87
C THR A 590 -3.39 -11.79 22.19
N ILE A 591 -2.19 -12.18 21.75
CA ILE A 591 -1.90 -13.56 21.36
C ILE A 591 -1.86 -14.40 22.65
N SER A 592 -3.01 -14.89 23.10
CA SER A 592 -3.08 -16.10 23.93
C SER A 592 -4.29 -16.94 23.56
N THR A 593 -3.97 -18.06 22.87
CA THR A 593 -4.81 -19.22 22.52
C THR A 593 -6.16 -18.95 21.84
N TYR A 594 -6.22 -19.24 20.54
CA TYR A 594 -7.43 -19.36 19.70
C TYR A 594 -8.40 -20.48 20.12
N ALA A 595 -8.40 -20.93 21.37
CA ALA A 595 -9.32 -21.94 21.87
C ALA A 595 -10.56 -21.27 22.47
N CYS A 596 -11.61 -21.15 21.66
CA CYS A 596 -12.97 -21.09 22.20
C CYS A 596 -13.26 -22.55 22.55
N GLU A 597 -13.11 -22.92 23.82
CA GLU A 597 -13.36 -24.29 24.28
C GLU A 597 -14.87 -24.55 24.18
N ILE A 598 -15.29 -25.09 23.03
CA ILE A 598 -16.64 -25.60 22.73
C ILE A 598 -17.04 -26.69 23.74
#